data_AF-A0A7Y2H9Z7-F1
#
_entry.id   AF-A0A7Y2H9Z7-F1
#
_cell.length_a   1.000
_cell.length_b   1.000
_cell.length_c   1.000
_cell.angle_alpha   90.00
_cell.angle_beta   90.00
_cell.angle_gamma   90.00
#
_symmetry.space_group_name_H-M   'P 1'
#
loop_
_entity.id
_entity.type
_entity.pdbx_description
1 polymer ?
#
loop_
_entity_poly.entity_id
_entity_poly.type
_entity_poly.pdbx_seq_one_letter_code
_entity_poly.pdbx_strand_id
1 'polypeptide(L)'
;MLNKTIIQGNIEFGNEKSYDKALKMFISRAEAYYKSDILFEHEEIFLRDSLSLTIPRFVKQVYDKSYKNTAALLEYIVQFGISGELNMWLLHEGKILDFRYLEPSSDKVAVQQYIKGKNLIDEKGKEDEAILALNKAIEKYNRHAQAYERRARVNFILKKYHDAFRDYKKSLGLDPNNPYAYYGRANVYIHQEKYDEALEDLQLTIKKSVALQEIHWKARKLKGKIHLKKEEYAQAEFELKLFTKRKFNPESSLLMHKREAFFDYGRILINLEKYSEAIEAFEQSLDIEEGYDKIKNAEKLRYRGLAKQHAGQNGFIKDIKEAANMGDKEAAKILEAYV
;
A
#
# COMPACT_ATOMS: atom_id res chain seq x y z
N MET A 1 0.95 25.82 -17.25
CA MET A 1 1.70 25.47 -16.03
C MET A 1 2.28 24.07 -16.20
N LEU A 2 3.51 23.83 -15.73
CA LEU A 2 4.10 22.49 -15.71
C LEU A 2 3.80 21.83 -14.36
N ASN A 3 3.35 20.59 -14.39
CA ASN A 3 2.97 19.81 -13.23
C ASN A 3 3.61 18.43 -13.25
N LYS A 4 3.99 17.95 -12.07
CA LYS A 4 4.64 16.65 -11.92
C LYS A 4 3.59 15.59 -12.18
N THR A 5 3.81 14.78 -13.21
CA THR A 5 2.93 13.68 -13.59
C THR A 5 3.60 12.37 -13.29
N ILE A 6 2.84 11.45 -12.71
CA ILE A 6 3.23 10.06 -12.49
C ILE A 6 2.18 9.17 -13.17
N ILE A 7 2.60 8.27 -14.05
CA ILE A 7 1.70 7.29 -14.69
C ILE A 7 2.35 5.92 -14.60
N GLN A 8 1.60 4.92 -14.14
CA GLN A 8 2.10 3.55 -14.02
C GLN A 8 0.94 2.55 -14.13
N GLY A 9 1.20 1.43 -14.83
CA GLY A 9 0.31 0.28 -14.84
C GLY A 9 0.33 -0.48 -16.17
N ASN A 10 -0.61 -1.40 -16.32
CA ASN A 10 -0.73 -2.26 -17.49
C ASN A 10 -2.20 -2.56 -17.80
N ILE A 11 -2.53 -2.70 -19.07
CA ILE A 11 -3.84 -3.15 -19.56
C ILE A 11 -3.59 -4.31 -20.52
N GLU A 12 -4.20 -5.46 -20.27
CA GLU A 12 -4.18 -6.59 -21.19
C GLU A 12 -5.45 -6.57 -22.04
N PHE A 13 -5.31 -6.81 -23.35
CA PHE A 13 -6.44 -6.82 -24.28
C PHE A 13 -6.99 -8.24 -24.53
N GLY A 14 -6.23 -9.26 -24.16
CA GLY A 14 -6.63 -10.67 -24.15
C GLY A 14 -6.63 -11.38 -25.50
N ASN A 15 -6.72 -10.66 -26.62
CA ASN A 15 -6.59 -11.21 -27.98
C ASN A 15 -6.16 -10.12 -28.98
N GLU A 16 -5.62 -10.57 -30.12
CA GLU A 16 -5.11 -9.68 -31.17
C GLU A 16 -6.18 -8.72 -31.70
N LYS A 17 -7.41 -9.19 -31.91
CA LYS A 17 -8.51 -8.35 -32.40
C LYS A 17 -8.79 -7.15 -31.48
N SER A 18 -8.78 -7.37 -30.17
CA SER A 18 -9.02 -6.30 -29.19
C SER A 18 -7.82 -5.37 -29.09
N TYR A 19 -6.60 -5.93 -29.15
CA TYR A 19 -5.35 -5.15 -29.19
C TYR A 19 -5.29 -4.25 -30.42
N ASP A 20 -5.48 -4.80 -31.62
CA ASP A 20 -5.41 -4.06 -32.89
C ASP A 20 -6.48 -2.98 -32.96
N LYS A 21 -7.68 -3.27 -32.44
CA LYS A 21 -8.75 -2.26 -32.32
C LYS A 21 -8.33 -1.14 -31.37
N ALA A 22 -7.80 -1.46 -30.19
CA ALA A 22 -7.34 -0.47 -29.23
C ALA A 22 -6.21 0.40 -29.80
N LEU A 23 -5.21 -0.22 -30.44
CA LEU A 23 -4.10 0.48 -31.08
C LEU A 23 -4.59 1.42 -32.19
N LYS A 24 -5.43 0.94 -33.10
CA LYS A 24 -6.03 1.77 -34.17
C LYS A 24 -6.80 2.95 -33.60
N MET A 25 -7.60 2.72 -32.56
CA MET A 25 -8.38 3.77 -31.90
C MET A 25 -7.48 4.77 -31.16
N PHE A 26 -6.37 4.31 -30.57
CA PHE A 26 -5.40 5.17 -29.91
C PHE A 26 -4.79 6.14 -30.91
N ILE A 27 -4.24 5.61 -32.01
CA ILE A 27 -3.57 6.40 -33.07
C ILE A 27 -4.55 7.42 -33.66
N SER A 28 -5.72 6.96 -34.08
CA SER A 28 -6.72 7.82 -34.72
C SER A 28 -7.19 8.95 -33.79
N ARG A 29 -7.37 8.68 -32.49
CA ARG A 29 -7.81 9.72 -31.54
C ARG A 29 -6.69 10.66 -31.12
N ALA A 30 -5.47 10.14 -30.94
CA ALA A 30 -4.28 10.96 -30.68
C ALA A 30 -4.16 12.06 -31.74
N GLU A 31 -4.26 11.69 -33.01
CA GLU A 31 -4.19 12.63 -34.13
C GLU A 31 -5.44 13.53 -34.22
N ALA A 32 -6.63 12.95 -34.38
CA ALA A 32 -7.81 13.73 -34.76
C ALA A 32 -8.40 14.57 -33.61
N TYR A 33 -8.33 14.08 -32.37
CA TYR A 33 -8.98 14.73 -31.22
C TYR A 33 -8.00 15.57 -30.42
N TYR A 34 -6.74 15.11 -30.32
CA TYR A 34 -5.74 15.73 -29.46
C TYR A 34 -4.61 16.42 -30.25
N LYS A 35 -4.60 16.33 -31.58
CA LYS A 35 -3.55 16.91 -32.45
C LYS A 35 -2.14 16.47 -32.01
N SER A 36 -2.02 15.22 -31.59
CA SER A 36 -0.82 14.60 -31.02
C SER A 36 -0.28 15.29 -29.75
N ASP A 37 -1.05 16.14 -29.09
CA ASP A 37 -0.71 16.73 -27.78
C ASP A 37 -1.05 15.74 -26.65
N ILE A 38 -0.32 14.63 -26.62
CA ILE A 38 -0.37 13.56 -25.61
C ILE A 38 1.05 13.21 -25.13
N LEU A 39 1.16 12.40 -24.08
CA LEU A 39 2.43 12.12 -23.41
C LEU A 39 3.22 10.93 -23.99
N PHE A 40 2.59 10.09 -24.80
CA PHE A 40 3.15 8.81 -25.24
C PHE A 40 2.90 8.58 -26.72
N GLU A 41 3.92 8.09 -27.40
CA GLU A 41 3.75 7.46 -28.71
C GLU A 41 3.30 6.01 -28.53
N HIS A 42 2.58 5.47 -29.51
CA HIS A 42 1.99 4.14 -29.35
C HIS A 42 3.06 3.03 -29.28
N GLU A 43 4.17 3.20 -30.00
CA GLU A 43 5.30 2.27 -30.00
C GLU A 43 5.96 2.14 -28.63
N GLU A 44 5.85 3.16 -27.77
CA GLU A 44 6.44 3.16 -26.44
C GLU A 44 5.64 2.31 -25.45
N ILE A 45 4.32 2.25 -25.63
CA ILE A 45 3.40 1.72 -24.61
C ILE A 45 2.59 0.52 -25.07
N PHE A 46 2.40 0.30 -26.38
CA PHE A 46 1.71 -0.89 -26.90
C PHE A 46 2.71 -2.01 -27.21
N LEU A 47 2.54 -3.14 -26.53
CA LEU A 47 3.42 -4.30 -26.64
C LEU A 47 2.67 -5.45 -27.33
N ARG A 48 3.08 -5.77 -28.56
CA ARG A 48 2.42 -6.79 -29.40
C ARG A 48 2.57 -8.20 -28.80
N ASP A 49 3.76 -8.55 -28.33
CA ASP A 49 4.06 -9.90 -27.82
C ASP A 49 3.20 -10.28 -26.60
N SER A 50 2.88 -9.30 -25.76
CA SER A 50 2.03 -9.48 -24.58
C SER A 50 0.57 -9.07 -24.80
N LEU A 51 0.23 -8.56 -25.99
CA LEU A 51 -1.09 -7.98 -26.31
C LEU A 51 -1.57 -7.02 -25.22
N SER A 52 -0.70 -6.08 -24.84
CA SER A 52 -0.93 -5.17 -23.73
C SER A 52 -0.53 -3.73 -24.03
N LEU A 53 -1.06 -2.81 -23.24
CA LEU A 53 -0.55 -1.46 -23.06
C LEU A 53 0.15 -1.41 -21.71
N THR A 54 1.44 -1.08 -21.65
CA THR A 54 2.23 -1.06 -20.41
C THR A 54 2.98 0.26 -20.24
N ILE A 55 2.83 0.87 -19.07
CA ILE A 55 3.59 2.05 -18.66
C ILE A 55 4.33 1.67 -17.36
N PRO A 56 5.62 1.29 -17.43
CA PRO A 56 6.34 0.73 -16.27
C PRO A 56 6.42 1.70 -15.08
N ARG A 57 6.83 2.95 -15.32
CA ARG A 57 6.74 4.10 -14.40
C ARG A 57 7.19 5.36 -15.14
N PHE A 58 6.24 6.19 -15.53
CA PHE A 58 6.50 7.51 -16.10
C PHE A 58 6.51 8.55 -14.98
N VAL A 59 7.57 9.38 -14.90
CA VAL A 59 7.65 10.52 -13.97
C VAL A 59 8.29 11.71 -14.70
N LYS A 60 7.50 12.72 -15.08
CA LYS A 60 7.98 13.94 -15.74
C LYS A 60 7.18 15.17 -15.33
N GLN A 61 7.74 16.36 -15.57
CA GLN A 61 6.99 17.61 -15.56
C GLN A 61 6.29 17.76 -16.92
N VAL A 62 4.98 17.96 -16.94
CA VAL A 62 4.19 18.03 -18.17
C VAL A 62 3.16 19.16 -18.09
N TYR A 63 2.69 19.62 -19.24
CA TYR A 63 1.60 20.62 -19.28
C TYR A 63 0.26 19.97 -18.94
N ASP A 64 -0.62 20.73 -18.26
CA ASP A 64 -1.97 20.28 -17.89
C ASP A 64 -2.79 19.79 -19.07
N LYS A 65 -2.65 20.44 -20.22
CA LYS A 65 -3.36 20.09 -21.44
C LYS A 65 -2.94 18.68 -21.93
N SER A 66 -1.65 18.43 -22.07
CA SER A 66 -1.12 17.12 -22.51
C SER A 66 -1.48 16.01 -21.53
N TYR A 67 -1.46 16.27 -20.21
CA TYR A 67 -1.94 15.33 -19.20
C TYR A 67 -3.43 15.02 -19.38
N LYS A 68 -4.29 16.04 -19.46
CA LYS A 68 -5.75 15.85 -19.60
C LYS A 68 -6.12 15.12 -20.89
N ASN A 69 -5.45 15.45 -22.00
CA ASN A 69 -5.62 14.76 -23.28
C ASN A 69 -5.23 13.28 -23.16
N THR A 70 -4.06 13.00 -22.58
CA THR A 70 -3.58 11.64 -22.37
C THR A 70 -4.50 10.84 -21.45
N ALA A 71 -4.98 11.47 -20.37
CA ALA A 71 -5.89 10.83 -19.43
C ALA A 71 -7.22 10.44 -20.10
N ALA A 72 -7.82 11.36 -20.86
CA ALA A 72 -9.06 11.09 -21.60
C ALA A 72 -8.87 10.01 -22.68
N LEU A 73 -7.73 10.02 -23.37
CA LEU A 73 -7.39 8.99 -24.35
C LEU A 73 -7.24 7.62 -23.68
N LEU A 74 -6.44 7.51 -22.62
CA LEU A 74 -6.22 6.25 -21.91
C LEU A 74 -7.52 5.72 -21.30
N GLU A 75 -8.35 6.59 -20.72
CA GLU A 75 -9.68 6.23 -20.18
C GLU A 75 -10.61 5.61 -21.23
N TYR A 76 -10.54 6.10 -22.47
CA TYR A 76 -11.25 5.48 -23.59
C TYR A 76 -10.62 4.13 -23.99
N ILE A 77 -9.30 4.04 -24.03
CA ILE A 77 -8.56 2.87 -24.51
C ILE A 77 -8.64 1.70 -23.54
N VAL A 78 -8.68 1.94 -22.23
CA VAL A 78 -8.81 0.86 -21.23
C VAL A 78 -10.11 0.06 -21.40
N GLN A 79 -11.15 0.63 -22.03
CA GLN A 79 -12.42 -0.06 -22.26
C GLN A 79 -12.31 -1.22 -23.26
N PHE A 80 -11.27 -1.26 -24.09
CA PHE A 80 -10.99 -2.39 -24.97
C PHE A 80 -10.30 -3.55 -24.22
N GLY A 81 -9.77 -3.30 -23.03
CA GLY A 81 -9.06 -4.26 -22.19
C GLY A 81 -9.94 -5.41 -21.69
N ILE A 82 -9.31 -6.39 -21.06
CA ILE A 82 -9.96 -7.49 -20.36
C ILE A 82 -9.49 -7.62 -18.90
N SER A 83 -8.30 -7.12 -18.59
CA SER A 83 -7.75 -7.01 -17.24
C SER A 83 -6.67 -5.93 -17.20
N GLY A 84 -6.16 -5.65 -16.00
CA GLY A 84 -5.15 -4.61 -15.81
C GLY A 84 -5.69 -3.40 -15.06
N GLU A 85 -4.79 -2.51 -14.69
CA GLU A 85 -5.08 -1.21 -14.12
C GLU A 85 -4.01 -0.20 -14.50
N LEU A 86 -4.40 1.08 -14.61
CA LEU A 86 -3.51 2.22 -14.78
C LEU A 86 -3.82 3.25 -13.72
N ASN A 87 -2.78 3.77 -13.09
CA ASN A 87 -2.88 4.88 -12.16
C ASN A 87 -2.19 6.11 -12.74
N MET A 88 -2.85 7.26 -12.65
CA MET A 88 -2.34 8.55 -13.11
C MET A 88 -2.45 9.57 -12.00
N TRP A 89 -1.37 10.27 -11.69
CA TRP A 89 -1.34 11.37 -10.73
C TRP A 89 -0.80 12.63 -11.40
N LEU A 90 -1.49 13.74 -11.21
CA LEU A 90 -1.01 15.09 -11.52
C LEU A 90 -0.77 15.83 -10.20
N LEU A 91 0.42 16.39 -10.03
CA LEU A 91 0.80 17.10 -8.82
C LEU A 91 1.35 18.49 -9.11
N HIS A 92 0.99 19.44 -8.25
CA HIS A 92 1.58 20.76 -8.19
C HIS A 92 2.12 21.00 -6.78
N GLU A 93 3.41 21.31 -6.66
CA GLU A 93 4.08 21.56 -5.37
C GLU A 93 3.83 20.45 -4.32
N GLY A 94 3.75 19.20 -4.77
CA GLY A 94 3.51 18.02 -3.93
C GLY A 94 2.06 17.77 -3.53
N LYS A 95 1.11 18.66 -3.90
CA LYS A 95 -0.33 18.43 -3.75
C LYS A 95 -0.87 17.71 -4.97
N ILE A 96 -1.74 16.72 -4.76
CA ILE A 96 -2.43 16.02 -5.84
C ILE A 96 -3.51 16.95 -6.38
N LEU A 97 -3.43 17.30 -7.67
CA LEU A 97 -4.45 18.06 -8.39
C LEU A 97 -5.47 17.14 -9.07
N ASP A 98 -5.01 16.00 -9.59
CA ASP A 98 -5.85 14.98 -10.21
C ASP A 98 -5.26 13.59 -9.90
N PHE A 99 -6.16 12.64 -9.65
CA PHE A 99 -5.82 11.22 -9.55
C PHE A 99 -6.85 10.41 -10.33
N ARG A 100 -6.38 9.52 -11.21
CA ARG A 100 -7.23 8.60 -11.94
C ARG A 100 -6.78 7.17 -11.74
N TYR A 101 -7.73 6.33 -11.37
CA TYR A 101 -7.63 4.88 -11.43
C TYR A 101 -8.45 4.41 -12.63
N LEU A 102 -7.77 3.82 -13.61
CA LEU A 102 -8.38 3.33 -14.83
C LEU A 102 -8.30 1.81 -14.86
N GLU A 103 -9.42 1.15 -15.04
CA GLU A 103 -9.52 -0.30 -15.24
C GLU A 103 -10.56 -0.58 -16.33
N PRO A 104 -10.49 -1.75 -17.02
CA PRO A 104 -11.53 -2.15 -17.95
C PRO A 104 -12.91 -2.21 -17.28
N SER A 105 -13.94 -1.62 -17.90
CA SER A 105 -15.34 -1.68 -17.43
C SER A 105 -16.33 -2.19 -18.49
N SER A 106 -15.84 -2.92 -19.49
CA SER A 106 -16.66 -3.51 -20.57
C SER A 106 -17.65 -4.58 -20.08
N ASP A 107 -18.63 -4.93 -20.91
CA ASP A 107 -19.62 -6.00 -20.71
C ASP A 107 -19.04 -7.43 -20.76
N LYS A 108 -17.74 -7.59 -21.08
CA LYS A 108 -17.06 -8.89 -21.05
C LYS A 108 -17.26 -9.57 -19.70
N VAL A 109 -17.64 -10.84 -19.73
CA VAL A 109 -17.91 -11.62 -18.50
C VAL A 109 -16.71 -11.62 -17.54
N ALA A 110 -15.47 -11.74 -18.06
CA ALA A 110 -14.27 -11.69 -17.23
C ALA A 110 -14.18 -10.39 -16.40
N VAL A 111 -14.43 -9.24 -17.06
CA VAL A 111 -14.38 -7.91 -16.47
C VAL A 111 -15.49 -7.74 -15.43
N GLN A 112 -16.73 -8.06 -15.80
CA GLN A 112 -17.88 -7.92 -14.90
C GLN A 112 -17.75 -8.79 -13.64
N GLN A 113 -17.27 -10.03 -13.80
CA GLN A 113 -17.07 -10.92 -12.66
C GLN A 113 -15.88 -10.51 -11.79
N TYR A 114 -14.82 -9.94 -12.38
CA TYR A 114 -13.72 -9.37 -11.61
C TYR A 114 -14.19 -8.17 -10.77
N ILE A 115 -14.89 -7.21 -11.38
CA ILE A 115 -15.43 -6.03 -10.69
C ILE A 115 -16.37 -6.47 -9.56
N LYS A 116 -17.30 -7.38 -9.84
CA LYS A 116 -18.20 -7.95 -8.83
C LYS A 116 -17.41 -8.57 -7.67
N GLY A 117 -16.46 -9.45 -7.99
CA GLY A 117 -15.65 -10.14 -7.01
C GLY A 117 -14.82 -9.20 -6.16
N LYS A 118 -14.24 -8.15 -6.76
CA LYS A 118 -13.48 -7.10 -6.06
C LYS A 118 -14.34 -6.33 -5.06
N ASN A 119 -15.55 -5.91 -5.46
CA ASN A 119 -16.43 -5.12 -4.60
C ASN A 119 -16.92 -5.92 -3.39
N LEU A 120 -17.21 -7.21 -3.57
CA LEU A 120 -17.66 -8.11 -2.50
C LEU A 120 -16.61 -8.35 -1.40
N ILE A 121 -15.32 -8.07 -1.65
CA ILE A 121 -14.25 -8.28 -0.64
C ILE A 121 -14.43 -7.35 0.57
N ASP A 122 -14.94 -6.15 0.33
CA ASP A 122 -15.10 -5.14 1.37
C ASP A 122 -16.48 -5.27 2.07
N GLU A 123 -17.32 -6.23 1.64
CA GLU A 123 -18.59 -6.58 2.29
C GLU A 123 -18.41 -7.74 3.28
N LYS A 124 -18.74 -7.50 4.55
CA LYS A 124 -18.61 -8.50 5.62
C LYS A 124 -19.49 -9.73 5.35
N GLY A 125 -18.91 -10.92 5.39
CA GLY A 125 -19.64 -12.19 5.21
C GLY A 125 -19.88 -12.59 3.75
N LYS A 126 -19.30 -11.86 2.79
CA LYS A 126 -19.43 -12.10 1.34
C LYS A 126 -18.20 -12.75 0.72
N GLU A 127 -17.30 -13.30 1.54
CA GLU A 127 -16.02 -13.87 1.11
C GLU A 127 -16.20 -15.01 0.11
N ASP A 128 -17.17 -15.91 0.33
CA ASP A 128 -17.43 -17.02 -0.59
C ASP A 128 -18.02 -16.54 -1.94
N GLU A 129 -18.90 -15.54 -1.92
CA GLU A 129 -19.45 -14.92 -3.14
C GLU A 129 -18.36 -14.20 -3.93
N ALA A 130 -17.43 -13.52 -3.24
CA ALA A 130 -16.26 -12.91 -3.84
C ALA A 130 -15.38 -13.96 -4.53
N ILE A 131 -15.09 -15.08 -3.86
CA ILE A 131 -14.33 -16.20 -4.45
C ILE A 131 -15.02 -16.75 -5.70
N LEU A 132 -16.34 -16.97 -5.67
CA LEU A 132 -17.09 -17.48 -6.82
C LEU A 132 -17.01 -16.53 -8.03
N ALA A 133 -17.19 -15.23 -7.81
CA ALA A 133 -17.07 -14.23 -8.87
C ALA A 133 -15.65 -14.18 -9.44
N LEU A 134 -14.62 -14.17 -8.58
CA LEU A 134 -13.21 -14.17 -9.00
C LEU A 134 -12.82 -15.45 -9.73
N ASN A 135 -13.33 -16.61 -9.31
CA ASN A 135 -13.15 -17.87 -10.03
C ASN A 135 -13.71 -17.78 -11.46
N LYS A 136 -14.91 -17.23 -11.61
CA LYS A 136 -15.52 -17.04 -12.94
C LYS A 136 -14.74 -16.05 -13.79
N ALA A 137 -14.20 -14.98 -13.21
CA ALA A 137 -13.31 -14.05 -13.92
C ALA A 137 -12.05 -14.77 -14.45
N ILE A 138 -11.40 -15.57 -13.59
CA ILE A 138 -10.20 -16.35 -13.93
C ILE A 138 -10.51 -17.44 -14.96
N GLU A 139 -11.67 -18.09 -14.89
CA GLU A 139 -12.10 -19.08 -15.90
C GLU A 139 -12.24 -18.45 -17.29
N LYS A 140 -12.80 -17.23 -17.36
CA LYS A 140 -12.96 -16.50 -18.63
C LYS A 140 -11.66 -15.86 -19.11
N TYR A 141 -10.75 -15.53 -18.20
CA TYR A 141 -9.43 -15.04 -18.54
C TYR A 141 -8.38 -15.47 -17.50
N ASN A 142 -7.68 -16.57 -17.80
CA ASN A 142 -6.73 -17.20 -16.86
C ASN A 142 -5.39 -16.46 -16.72
N ARG A 143 -5.22 -15.34 -17.43
CA ARG A 143 -4.09 -14.42 -17.30
C ARG A 143 -4.44 -13.16 -16.48
N HIS A 144 -5.57 -13.16 -15.78
CA HIS A 144 -6.00 -12.01 -14.98
C HIS A 144 -5.21 -11.88 -13.66
N ALA A 145 -4.06 -11.21 -13.69
CA ALA A 145 -3.18 -11.07 -12.52
C ALA A 145 -3.89 -10.50 -11.28
N GLN A 146 -4.71 -9.45 -11.45
CA GLN A 146 -5.46 -8.83 -10.35
C GLN A 146 -6.55 -9.75 -9.78
N ALA A 147 -7.21 -10.58 -10.59
CA ALA A 147 -8.22 -11.50 -10.08
C ALA A 147 -7.60 -12.57 -9.16
N TYR A 148 -6.41 -13.07 -9.52
CA TYR A 148 -5.63 -13.94 -8.63
C TYR A 148 -5.21 -13.22 -7.34
N GLU A 149 -4.73 -11.98 -7.42
CA GLU A 149 -4.37 -11.18 -6.23
C GLU A 149 -5.58 -10.99 -5.30
N ARG A 150 -6.72 -10.59 -5.87
CA ARG A 150 -7.96 -10.38 -5.12
C ARG A 150 -8.44 -11.67 -4.48
N ARG A 151 -8.40 -12.80 -5.21
CA ARG A 151 -8.81 -14.11 -4.67
C ARG A 151 -7.86 -14.56 -3.56
N ALA A 152 -6.56 -14.29 -3.71
CA ALA A 152 -5.56 -14.53 -2.68
C ALA A 152 -5.85 -13.73 -1.41
N ARG A 153 -6.23 -12.44 -1.54
CA ARG A 153 -6.63 -11.59 -0.41
C ARG A 153 -7.84 -12.18 0.33
N VAL A 154 -8.86 -12.66 -0.38
CA VAL A 154 -10.02 -13.31 0.27
C VAL A 154 -9.61 -14.60 0.97
N ASN A 155 -8.82 -15.46 0.31
CA ASN A 155 -8.29 -16.68 0.92
C ASN A 155 -7.46 -16.37 2.17
N PHE A 156 -6.68 -15.29 2.17
CA PHE A 156 -5.92 -14.85 3.34
C PHE A 156 -6.84 -14.44 4.50
N ILE A 157 -7.91 -13.67 4.23
CA ILE A 157 -8.92 -13.29 5.24
C ILE A 157 -9.58 -14.53 5.83
N LEU A 158 -9.87 -15.53 5.00
CA LEU A 158 -10.39 -16.84 5.41
C LEU A 158 -9.33 -17.77 6.04
N LYS A 159 -8.10 -17.28 6.27
CA LYS A 159 -6.95 -18.03 6.82
C LYS A 159 -6.54 -19.26 5.99
N LYS A 160 -6.94 -19.32 4.71
CA LYS A 160 -6.51 -20.33 3.73
C LYS A 160 -5.15 -19.92 3.14
N TYR A 161 -4.12 -19.89 3.97
CA TYR A 161 -2.81 -19.32 3.63
C TYR A 161 -2.10 -20.03 2.47
N HIS A 162 -2.26 -21.34 2.32
CA HIS A 162 -1.70 -22.08 1.18
C HIS A 162 -2.33 -21.67 -0.16
N ASP A 163 -3.65 -21.52 -0.20
CA ASP A 163 -4.35 -21.05 -1.41
C ASP A 163 -4.00 -19.59 -1.73
N ALA A 164 -3.94 -18.74 -0.70
CA ALA A 164 -3.50 -17.36 -0.85
C ALA A 164 -2.09 -17.28 -1.43
N PHE A 165 -1.15 -18.06 -0.91
CA PHE A 165 0.23 -18.11 -1.41
C PHE A 165 0.29 -18.51 -2.89
N ARG A 166 -0.41 -19.58 -3.28
CA ARG A 166 -0.46 -20.05 -4.67
C ARG A 166 -0.98 -18.95 -5.61
N ASP A 167 -2.04 -18.27 -5.20
CA ASP A 167 -2.68 -17.24 -6.02
C ASP A 167 -1.84 -15.96 -6.10
N TYR A 168 -1.20 -15.53 -5.01
CA TYR A 168 -0.23 -14.43 -5.06
C TYR A 168 0.96 -14.76 -5.97
N LYS A 169 1.51 -15.98 -5.89
CA LYS A 169 2.58 -16.43 -6.79
C LYS A 169 2.12 -16.44 -8.25
N LYS A 170 0.88 -16.87 -8.52
CA LYS A 170 0.31 -16.85 -9.87
C LYS A 170 0.11 -15.43 -10.39
N SER A 171 -0.38 -14.52 -9.55
CA SER A 171 -0.52 -13.09 -9.86
C SER A 171 0.83 -12.48 -10.26
N LEU A 172 1.88 -12.71 -9.45
CA LEU A 172 3.22 -12.19 -9.70
C LEU A 172 3.91 -12.81 -10.92
N GLY A 173 3.56 -14.05 -11.28
CA GLY A 173 4.02 -14.67 -12.53
C GLY A 173 3.36 -14.09 -13.78
N LEU A 174 2.21 -13.43 -13.65
CA LEU A 174 1.50 -12.75 -14.74
C LEU A 174 1.86 -11.26 -14.79
N ASP A 175 1.87 -10.59 -13.63
CA ASP A 175 2.30 -9.20 -13.46
C ASP A 175 3.35 -9.09 -12.33
N PRO A 176 4.65 -9.04 -12.67
CA PRO A 176 5.73 -8.90 -11.70
C PRO A 176 5.83 -7.48 -11.11
N ASN A 177 4.99 -6.54 -11.56
CA ASN A 177 4.93 -5.18 -11.04
C ASN A 177 3.78 -4.94 -10.08
N ASN A 178 2.96 -5.94 -9.74
CA ASN A 178 1.84 -5.79 -8.82
C ASN A 178 2.30 -5.65 -7.35
N PRO A 179 2.27 -4.44 -6.74
CA PRO A 179 2.72 -4.26 -5.36
C PRO A 179 1.79 -4.93 -4.33
N TYR A 180 0.50 -5.07 -4.64
CA TYR A 180 -0.47 -5.68 -3.74
C TYR A 180 -0.24 -7.18 -3.59
N ALA A 181 0.16 -7.86 -4.66
CA ALA A 181 0.48 -9.28 -4.61
C ALA A 181 1.75 -9.57 -3.79
N TYR A 182 2.80 -8.74 -3.91
CA TYR A 182 3.97 -8.83 -3.03
C TYR A 182 3.60 -8.58 -1.57
N TYR A 183 2.84 -7.53 -1.29
CA TYR A 183 2.42 -7.20 0.08
C TYR A 183 1.59 -8.35 0.69
N GLY A 184 0.65 -8.90 -0.06
CA GLY A 184 -0.16 -10.02 0.39
C GLY A 184 0.66 -11.29 0.64
N ARG A 185 1.62 -11.60 -0.23
CA ARG A 185 2.53 -12.75 -0.04
C ARG A 185 3.47 -12.54 1.16
N ALA A 186 3.96 -11.33 1.38
CA ALA A 186 4.71 -10.99 2.60
C ALA A 186 3.90 -11.27 3.86
N ASN A 187 2.61 -10.94 3.88
CA ASN A 187 1.75 -11.27 5.02
C ASN A 187 1.61 -12.77 5.23
N VAL A 188 1.54 -13.57 4.15
CA VAL A 188 1.59 -15.04 4.27
C VAL A 188 2.91 -15.51 4.88
N TYR A 189 4.04 -14.97 4.43
CA TYR A 189 5.34 -15.30 5.00
C TYR A 189 5.46 -14.92 6.48
N ILE A 190 4.93 -13.77 6.89
CA ILE A 190 4.88 -13.35 8.31
C ILE A 190 4.10 -14.33 9.16
N HIS A 191 2.96 -14.85 8.66
CA HIS A 191 2.20 -15.90 9.34
C HIS A 191 2.95 -17.23 9.43
N GLN A 192 3.89 -17.48 8.52
CA GLN A 192 4.78 -18.64 8.54
C GLN A 192 6.10 -18.36 9.30
N GLU A 193 6.23 -17.18 9.93
CA GLU A 193 7.45 -16.72 10.61
C GLU A 193 8.69 -16.63 9.70
N LYS A 194 8.47 -16.55 8.39
CA LYS A 194 9.50 -16.38 7.34
C LYS A 194 9.80 -14.90 7.13
N TYR A 195 10.49 -14.31 8.10
CA TYR A 195 10.66 -12.86 8.16
C TYR A 195 11.56 -12.30 7.06
N ASP A 196 12.60 -13.03 6.64
CA ASP A 196 13.52 -12.55 5.61
C ASP A 196 12.83 -12.49 4.24
N GLU A 197 12.10 -13.54 3.86
CA GLU A 197 11.30 -13.55 2.62
C GLU A 197 10.18 -12.50 2.66
N ALA A 198 9.58 -12.25 3.83
CA ALA A 198 8.63 -11.15 3.98
C ALA A 198 9.28 -9.78 3.77
N LEU A 199 10.48 -9.54 4.31
CA LEU A 199 11.23 -8.30 4.13
C LEU A 199 11.57 -8.05 2.65
N GLU A 200 11.94 -9.09 1.91
CA GLU A 200 12.17 -9.03 0.46
C GLU A 200 10.91 -8.61 -0.30
N ASP A 201 9.78 -9.26 -0.04
CA ASP A 201 8.50 -8.94 -0.69
C ASP A 201 8.00 -7.55 -0.31
N LEU A 202 8.20 -7.10 0.93
CA LEU A 202 7.86 -5.74 1.34
C LEU A 202 8.76 -4.70 0.67
N GLN A 203 10.04 -5.00 0.47
CA GLN A 203 10.93 -4.15 -0.30
C GLN A 203 10.48 -4.04 -1.77
N LEU A 204 10.06 -5.16 -2.38
CA LEU A 204 9.47 -5.15 -3.72
C LEU A 204 8.16 -4.36 -3.77
N THR A 205 7.31 -4.47 -2.74
CA THR A 205 6.08 -3.66 -2.61
C THR A 205 6.40 -2.16 -2.66
N ILE A 206 7.39 -1.71 -1.90
CA ILE A 206 7.84 -0.31 -1.87
C ILE A 206 8.42 0.12 -3.21
N LYS A 207 9.23 -0.75 -3.86
CA LYS A 207 9.86 -0.47 -5.16
C LYS A 207 8.83 -0.35 -6.28
N LYS A 208 7.81 -1.21 -6.29
CA LYS A 208 6.79 -1.32 -7.34
C LYS A 208 5.60 -0.37 -7.16
N SER A 209 5.34 0.10 -5.94
CA SER A 209 4.36 1.16 -5.66
C SER A 209 4.97 2.56 -5.71
N VAL A 210 4.13 3.59 -5.68
CA VAL A 210 4.54 4.99 -5.51
C VAL A 210 4.17 5.50 -4.13
N ALA A 211 4.92 6.46 -3.59
CA ALA A 211 4.70 7.00 -2.23
C ALA A 211 3.34 7.73 -2.03
N LEU A 212 2.56 7.91 -3.11
CA LEU A 212 1.19 8.41 -3.07
C LEU A 212 0.17 7.32 -2.72
N GLN A 213 0.52 6.05 -2.95
CA GLN A 213 -0.35 4.92 -2.64
C GLN A 213 -0.16 4.47 -1.19
N GLU A 214 -1.26 4.13 -0.50
CA GLU A 214 -1.18 3.64 0.88
C GLU A 214 -0.33 2.37 1.02
N ILE A 215 -0.34 1.50 0.02
CA ILE A 215 0.37 0.21 0.06
C ILE A 215 1.89 0.40 0.27
N HIS A 216 2.44 1.51 -0.22
CA HIS A 216 3.83 1.90 0.01
C HIS A 216 4.13 2.04 1.51
N TRP A 217 3.25 2.73 2.22
CA TRP A 217 3.41 3.03 3.65
C TRP A 217 2.99 1.87 4.53
N LYS A 218 1.99 1.07 4.11
CA LYS A 218 1.66 -0.22 4.74
C LYS A 218 2.89 -1.13 4.75
N ALA A 219 3.60 -1.23 3.63
CA ALA A 219 4.81 -2.03 3.54
C ALA A 219 5.94 -1.53 4.44
N ARG A 220 6.24 -0.21 4.43
CA ARG A 220 7.25 0.37 5.32
C ARG A 220 6.97 0.13 6.80
N LYS A 221 5.72 0.36 7.23
CA LYS A 221 5.31 0.11 8.61
C LYS A 221 5.57 -1.36 8.99
N LEU A 222 5.17 -2.29 8.12
CA LEU A 222 5.33 -3.71 8.38
C LEU A 222 6.81 -4.15 8.41
N LYS A 223 7.66 -3.60 7.54
CA LYS A 223 9.12 -3.79 7.61
C LYS A 223 9.68 -3.30 8.94
N GLY A 224 9.30 -2.10 9.38
CA GLY A 224 9.72 -1.56 10.67
C GLY A 224 9.35 -2.47 11.85
N LYS A 225 8.15 -3.05 11.83
CA LYS A 225 7.70 -4.02 12.85
C LYS A 225 8.50 -5.33 12.81
N ILE A 226 8.82 -5.84 11.62
CA ILE A 226 9.63 -7.06 11.48
C ILE A 226 11.06 -6.82 11.99
N HIS A 227 11.70 -5.72 11.56
CA HIS A 227 13.02 -5.34 12.04
C HIS A 227 13.04 -5.16 13.56
N LEU A 228 12.01 -4.53 14.14
CA LEU A 228 11.86 -4.44 15.61
C LEU A 228 11.76 -5.83 16.25
N LYS A 229 10.99 -6.77 15.68
CA LYS A 229 10.89 -8.15 16.19
C LYS A 229 12.24 -8.90 16.11
N LYS A 230 13.07 -8.57 15.12
CA LYS A 230 14.43 -9.10 14.95
C LYS A 230 15.50 -8.33 15.73
N GLU A 231 15.13 -7.31 16.50
CA GLU A 231 16.05 -6.41 17.22
C GLU A 231 17.03 -5.65 16.29
N GLU A 232 16.67 -5.51 15.01
CA GLU A 232 17.40 -4.75 13.99
C GLU A 232 17.01 -3.25 14.09
N TYR A 233 17.35 -2.63 15.22
CA TYR A 233 16.81 -1.32 15.62
C TYR A 233 17.11 -0.18 14.64
N ALA A 234 18.28 -0.15 14.00
CA ALA A 234 18.62 0.90 13.04
C ALA A 234 17.75 0.85 11.77
N GLN A 235 17.49 -0.35 11.26
CA GLN A 235 16.60 -0.60 10.12
C GLN A 235 15.15 -0.31 10.49
N ALA A 236 14.74 -0.71 11.70
CA ALA A 236 13.41 -0.41 12.23
C ALA A 236 13.18 1.10 12.38
N GLU A 237 14.17 1.83 12.90
CA GLU A 237 14.14 3.28 13.05
C GLU A 237 13.94 3.94 11.68
N PHE A 238 14.73 3.56 10.68
CA PHE A 238 14.64 4.13 9.35
C PHE A 238 13.23 4.02 8.76
N GLU A 239 12.62 2.83 8.83
CA GLU A 239 11.29 2.60 8.25
C GLU A 239 10.18 3.32 9.03
N LEU A 240 10.18 3.24 10.37
CA LEU A 240 9.12 3.88 11.17
C LEU A 240 9.26 5.39 11.22
N LYS A 241 10.48 5.95 11.20
CA LYS A 241 10.71 7.41 11.10
C LYS A 241 10.08 8.00 9.85
N LEU A 242 10.22 7.33 8.70
CA LEU A 242 9.58 7.76 7.46
C LEU A 242 8.06 7.69 7.55
N PHE A 243 7.51 6.62 8.13
CA PHE A 243 6.07 6.45 8.29
C PHE A 243 5.46 7.49 9.25
N THR A 244 6.06 7.72 10.42
CA THR A 244 5.55 8.63 11.44
C THR A 244 5.62 10.10 10.98
N LYS A 245 6.66 10.48 10.23
CA LYS A 245 6.78 11.83 9.62
C LYS A 245 5.85 12.06 8.43
N ARG A 246 5.26 11.00 7.85
CA ARG A 246 4.34 11.16 6.72
C ARG A 246 3.07 11.88 7.17
N LYS A 247 2.73 12.94 6.43
CA LYS A 247 1.41 13.58 6.46
C LYS A 247 0.50 12.78 5.52
N PHE A 248 -0.49 12.08 6.09
CA PHE A 248 -1.51 11.37 5.34
C PHE A 248 -2.71 12.28 5.09
N ASN A 249 -3.53 11.92 4.09
CA ASN A 249 -4.87 12.51 3.94
C ASN A 249 -5.70 12.21 5.21
N PRO A 250 -6.48 13.17 5.75
CA PRO A 250 -7.47 12.96 6.81
C PRO A 250 -8.36 11.72 6.66
N GLU A 251 -8.66 11.29 5.44
CA GLU A 251 -9.50 10.11 5.17
C GLU A 251 -8.71 8.79 5.12
N SER A 252 -7.38 8.83 5.24
CA SER A 252 -6.54 7.65 5.13
C SER A 252 -6.72 6.72 6.33
N SER A 253 -6.93 5.43 6.04
CA SER A 253 -6.95 4.36 7.04
C SER A 253 -5.64 4.25 7.85
N LEU A 254 -4.56 4.85 7.34
CA LEU A 254 -3.24 4.83 7.97
C LEU A 254 -3.09 5.77 9.17
N LEU A 255 -4.00 6.73 9.35
CA LEU A 255 -3.97 7.63 10.51
C LEU A 255 -4.11 6.86 11.83
N MET A 256 -5.04 5.91 11.88
CA MET A 256 -5.25 5.04 13.04
C MET A 256 -4.06 4.12 13.34
N HIS A 257 -3.15 3.93 12.38
CA HIS A 257 -1.91 3.18 12.59
C HIS A 257 -0.76 4.05 13.09
N LYS A 258 -0.87 5.38 13.07
CA LYS A 258 0.20 6.27 13.56
C LYS A 258 0.42 6.12 15.06
N ARG A 259 -0.64 5.90 15.84
CA ARG A 259 -0.56 5.65 17.28
C ARG A 259 0.41 4.51 17.61
N GLU A 260 0.15 3.34 17.04
CA GLU A 260 1.00 2.16 17.15
C GLU A 260 2.41 2.43 16.65
N ALA A 261 2.54 3.04 15.46
CA ALA A 261 3.84 3.30 14.85
C ALA A 261 4.71 4.25 15.68
N PHE A 262 4.13 5.28 16.29
CA PHE A 262 4.83 6.18 17.21
C PHE A 262 5.28 5.46 18.48
N PHE A 263 4.46 4.58 19.03
CA PHE A 263 4.82 3.77 20.19
C PHE A 263 5.99 2.82 19.89
N ASP A 264 5.90 2.06 18.79
CA ASP A 264 6.98 1.17 18.35
C ASP A 264 8.26 1.97 18.03
N TYR A 265 8.11 3.15 17.40
CA TYR A 265 9.24 4.05 17.14
C TYR A 265 9.91 4.54 18.43
N GLY A 266 9.15 4.95 19.44
CA GLY A 266 9.69 5.33 20.75
C GLY A 266 10.45 4.17 21.43
N ARG A 267 9.94 2.93 21.34
CA ARG A 267 10.63 1.75 21.85
C ARG A 267 11.95 1.47 21.13
N ILE A 268 11.98 1.63 19.81
CA ILE A 268 13.22 1.53 19.02
C ILE A 268 14.23 2.59 19.47
N LEU A 269 13.79 3.82 19.66
CA LEU A 269 14.65 4.93 20.06
C LEU A 269 15.26 4.75 21.46
N ILE A 270 14.52 4.16 22.42
CA ILE A 270 15.09 3.77 23.72
C ILE A 270 16.30 2.82 23.52
N ASN A 271 16.13 1.80 22.69
CA ASN A 271 17.19 0.80 22.43
C ASN A 271 18.40 1.39 21.67
N LEU A 272 18.20 2.51 20.98
CA LEU A 272 19.26 3.27 20.33
C LEU A 272 19.80 4.41 21.20
N GLU A 273 19.41 4.48 22.47
CA GLU A 273 19.78 5.53 23.44
C GLU A 273 19.38 6.95 23.02
N LYS A 274 18.42 7.08 22.10
CA LYS A 274 17.88 8.35 21.60
C LYS A 274 16.70 8.80 22.46
N TYR A 275 16.95 9.01 23.76
CA TYR A 275 15.89 9.15 24.75
C TYR A 275 15.00 10.38 24.54
N SER A 276 15.55 11.53 24.14
CA SER A 276 14.74 12.73 23.86
C SER A 276 13.76 12.52 22.71
N GLU A 277 14.20 11.92 21.60
CA GLU A 277 13.32 11.57 20.47
C GLU A 277 12.30 10.51 20.88
N ALA A 278 12.65 9.58 21.78
CA ALA A 278 11.74 8.56 22.27
C ALA A 278 10.58 9.18 23.06
N ILE A 279 10.87 10.16 23.92
CA ILE A 279 9.86 10.89 24.70
C ILE A 279 8.86 11.58 23.77
N GLU A 280 9.35 12.32 22.76
CA GLU A 280 8.50 12.96 21.75
C GLU A 280 7.62 11.93 21.02
N ALA A 281 8.18 10.78 20.65
CA ALA A 281 7.42 9.73 19.98
C ALA A 281 6.30 9.17 20.87
N PHE A 282 6.54 8.96 22.16
CA PHE A 282 5.48 8.50 23.08
C PHE A 282 4.41 9.56 23.31
N GLU A 283 4.77 10.85 23.35
CA GLU A 283 3.81 11.95 23.40
C GLU A 283 2.90 11.95 22.18
N GLN A 284 3.48 11.88 20.97
CA GLN A 284 2.71 11.76 19.73
C GLN A 284 1.80 10.52 19.70
N SER A 285 2.21 9.42 20.34
CA SER A 285 1.35 8.23 20.48
C SER A 285 0.22 8.40 21.51
N LEU A 286 0.45 9.19 22.57
CA LEU A 286 -0.54 9.51 23.60
C LEU A 286 -1.59 10.51 23.09
N ASP A 287 -1.19 11.45 22.23
CA ASP A 287 -2.06 12.45 21.62
C ASP A 287 -3.09 11.84 20.64
N ILE A 288 -2.88 10.60 20.19
CA ILE A 288 -3.82 9.88 19.32
C ILE A 288 -4.71 8.98 20.17
N GLU A 289 -5.96 9.41 20.37
CA GLU A 289 -6.94 8.76 21.25
C GLU A 289 -7.34 7.35 20.79
N GLU A 290 -7.54 7.16 19.48
CA GLU A 290 -8.01 5.90 18.90
C GLU A 290 -7.04 5.36 17.85
N GLY A 291 -6.83 4.04 17.88
CA GLY A 291 -6.05 3.33 16.89
C GLY A 291 -6.49 1.88 16.79
N TYR A 292 -6.02 1.18 15.76
CA TYR A 292 -6.31 -0.26 15.59
C TYR A 292 -5.51 -1.15 16.56
N ASP A 293 -4.53 -0.58 17.26
CA ASP A 293 -3.75 -1.28 18.27
C ASP A 293 -4.54 -1.47 19.58
N LYS A 294 -3.99 -2.32 20.46
CA LYS A 294 -4.52 -2.57 21.80
C LYS A 294 -3.58 -2.01 22.89
N ILE A 295 -2.68 -1.09 22.53
CA ILE A 295 -1.67 -0.56 23.45
C ILE A 295 -2.38 0.36 24.44
N LYS A 296 -2.31 0.04 25.72
CA LYS A 296 -2.96 0.85 26.77
C LYS A 296 -2.20 2.15 26.98
N ASN A 297 -2.90 3.24 27.32
CA ASN A 297 -2.24 4.50 27.67
C ASN A 297 -1.30 4.35 28.88
N ALA A 298 -1.63 3.47 29.83
CA ALA A 298 -0.77 3.12 30.95
C ALA A 298 0.61 2.61 30.48
N GLU A 299 0.64 1.75 29.46
CA GLU A 299 1.87 1.21 28.91
C GLU A 299 2.69 2.31 28.20
N LYS A 300 2.04 3.17 27.41
CA LYS A 300 2.70 4.33 26.77
C LYS A 300 3.32 5.27 27.81
N LEU A 301 2.60 5.58 28.89
CA LEU A 301 3.09 6.39 29.99
C LEU A 301 4.29 5.73 30.68
N ARG A 302 4.23 4.42 30.95
CA ARG A 302 5.35 3.67 31.51
C ARG A 302 6.61 3.82 30.65
N TYR A 303 6.49 3.59 29.34
CA TYR A 303 7.64 3.71 28.43
C TYR A 303 8.15 5.15 28.30
N ARG A 304 7.27 6.16 28.30
CA ARG A 304 7.69 7.57 28.34
C ARG A 304 8.43 7.91 29.64
N GLY A 305 7.95 7.40 30.77
CA GLY A 305 8.60 7.51 32.06
C GLY A 305 10.00 6.88 32.05
N LEU A 306 10.14 5.65 31.53
CA LEU A 306 11.45 4.99 31.38
C LEU A 306 12.39 5.81 30.49
N ALA A 307 11.91 6.34 29.37
CA ALA A 307 12.72 7.21 28.50
C ALA A 307 13.17 8.49 29.22
N LYS A 308 12.29 9.14 30.00
CA LYS A 308 12.65 10.30 30.84
C LYS A 308 13.69 9.94 31.90
N GLN A 309 13.55 8.79 32.55
CA GLN A 309 14.50 8.31 33.55
C GLN A 309 15.90 8.15 32.94
N HIS A 310 16.01 7.48 31.79
CA HIS A 310 17.28 7.32 31.09
C HIS A 310 17.86 8.66 30.60
N ALA A 311 17.01 9.60 30.20
CA ALA A 311 17.43 10.94 29.81
C ALA A 311 17.83 11.85 31.00
N GLY A 312 17.67 11.41 32.25
CA GLY A 312 17.82 12.26 33.43
C GLY A 312 16.79 13.39 33.52
N GLN A 313 15.65 13.26 32.84
CA GLN A 313 14.58 14.25 32.83
C GLN A 313 13.63 14.08 34.02
N ASN A 314 13.21 15.22 34.57
CA ASN A 314 12.20 15.28 35.62
C ASN A 314 10.84 14.75 35.13
N GLY A 315 9.98 14.39 36.10
CA GLY A 315 8.62 13.93 35.81
C GLY A 315 8.51 12.45 35.40
N PHE A 316 9.62 11.70 35.36
CA PHE A 316 9.55 10.25 35.12
C PHE A 316 8.72 9.53 36.20
N ILE A 317 8.94 9.82 37.49
CA ILE A 317 8.16 9.26 38.61
C ILE A 317 6.66 9.54 38.43
N LYS A 318 6.29 10.73 37.92
CA LYS A 318 4.89 11.09 37.67
C LYS A 318 4.28 10.15 36.62
N ASP A 319 4.95 9.96 35.49
CA ASP A 319 4.50 9.07 34.42
C ASP A 319 4.37 7.61 34.91
N ILE A 320 5.35 7.12 35.69
CA ILE A 320 5.30 5.76 36.26
C ILE A 320 4.15 5.63 37.28
N LYS A 321 3.94 6.62 38.17
CA LYS A 321 2.81 6.64 39.12
C LYS A 321 1.46 6.61 38.41
N GLU A 322 1.30 7.43 37.38
CA GLU A 322 0.07 7.49 36.59
C GLU A 322 -0.19 6.14 35.88
N ALA A 323 0.83 5.55 35.26
CA ALA A 323 0.74 4.22 34.65
C ALA A 323 0.33 3.14 35.67
N ALA A 324 0.91 3.14 36.87
CA ALA A 324 0.58 2.20 37.94
C ALA A 324 -0.87 2.35 38.42
N ASN A 325 -1.35 3.59 38.59
CA ASN A 325 -2.74 3.90 38.96
C ASN A 325 -3.74 3.44 37.88
N MET A 326 -3.32 3.40 36.62
CA MET A 326 -4.09 2.84 35.50
C MET A 326 -3.99 1.30 35.40
N GLY A 327 -3.34 0.64 36.37
CA GLY A 327 -3.24 -0.81 36.47
C GLY A 327 -2.07 -1.44 35.71
N ASP A 328 -1.05 -0.66 35.30
CA ASP A 328 0.18 -1.24 34.76
C ASP A 328 1.03 -1.84 35.88
N LYS A 329 1.09 -3.18 35.91
CA LYS A 329 1.78 -3.95 36.94
C LYS A 329 3.30 -3.73 36.94
N GLU A 330 3.90 -3.50 35.77
CA GLU A 330 5.34 -3.27 35.71
C GLU A 330 5.69 -1.86 36.18
N ALA A 331 4.84 -0.88 35.88
CA ALA A 331 4.98 0.46 36.46
C ALA A 331 4.89 0.43 38.00
N ALA A 332 3.96 -0.36 38.56
CA ALA A 332 3.85 -0.53 40.01
C ALA A 332 5.14 -1.10 40.63
N LYS A 333 5.71 -2.15 40.04
CA LYS A 333 7.00 -2.71 40.48
C LYS A 333 8.16 -1.70 40.39
N ILE A 334 8.21 -0.90 39.32
CA ILE A 334 9.23 0.14 39.18
C ILE A 334 9.15 1.13 40.35
N LEU A 335 7.95 1.51 40.80
CA LEU A 335 7.77 2.44 41.91
C LEU A 335 8.23 1.89 43.26
N GLU A 336 8.11 0.58 43.48
CA GLU A 336 8.59 -0.07 44.71
C GLU A 336 10.10 0.14 44.91
N ALA A 337 10.87 0.35 43.84
CA ALA A 337 12.29 0.67 43.92
C ALA A 337 12.59 2.14 44.30
N TYR A 338 11.55 2.99 44.40
CA TYR A 338 11.66 4.42 44.72
C TYR A 338 10.89 4.83 45.99
N VAL A 339 10.29 3.86 46.69
CA VAL A 339 9.67 4.02 48.01
C VAL A 339 10.63 3.43 49.04
#